data_AF-A0A3M1INA0-F1
#
_entry.id   AF-A0A3M1INA0-F1
#
_cell.length_a   1.000
_cell.length_b   1.000
_cell.length_c   1.000
_cell.angle_alpha   90.00
_cell.angle_beta   90.00
_cell.angle_gamma   90.00
#
_symmetry.space_group_name_H-M   'P 1'
#
loop_
_entity.id
_entity.type
_entity.pdbx_description
1 polymer ?
#
loop_
_entity_poly.entity_id
_entity_poly.type
_entity_poly.pdbx_seq_one_letter_code
_entity_poly.pdbx_strand_id
1 'polypeptide(L)'
;MRNTEERPTGQDVMRWHSNADPRLRLSGDTVREHSRRVVTLCQRIAAAIGLPLTHSDLLTAALHHDDAEALVGDTPGPAKAMWPFLAEALQRAEASAHEMLGTPGWPWELNATEAAIIDLADRADAWAWAVRCGAGETAEWAASRTRMLKAALAISPDAFAVIEEFIEETETQWQV
;
A
#
# COMPACT_ATOMS: atom_id res chain seq x y z
N MET A 1 -3.65 -6.68 -38.00
CA MET A 1 -2.43 -6.29 -37.28
C MET A 1 -2.84 -5.97 -35.84
N ARG A 2 -2.49 -6.82 -34.88
CA ARG A 2 -2.60 -6.47 -33.44
C ARG A 2 -1.32 -5.75 -33.09
N ASN A 3 -1.45 -4.56 -32.50
CA ASN A 3 -0.31 -3.77 -32.06
C ASN A 3 0.54 -4.60 -31.10
N THR A 4 1.84 -4.63 -31.37
CA THR A 4 2.88 -5.07 -30.45
C THR A 4 2.97 -4.07 -29.28
N GLU A 5 3.20 -4.58 -28.06
CA GLU A 5 3.76 -3.86 -26.88
C GLU A 5 2.86 -3.31 -25.76
N GLU A 6 1.64 -3.82 -25.51
CA GLU A 6 1.08 -3.69 -24.15
C GLU A 6 1.52 -4.88 -23.31
N ARG A 7 2.67 -4.74 -22.62
CA ARG A 7 2.99 -5.63 -21.50
C ARG A 7 1.90 -5.40 -20.44
N PRO A 8 1.19 -6.44 -19.97
CA PRO A 8 0.20 -6.27 -18.93
C PRO A 8 0.89 -5.64 -17.71
N THR A 9 0.52 -4.40 -17.39
CA THR A 9 0.94 -3.76 -16.15
C THR A 9 0.09 -4.35 -15.04
N GLY A 10 0.68 -4.87 -13.97
CA GLY A 10 -0.03 -5.38 -12.78
C GLY A 10 -1.03 -4.43 -12.15
N GLN A 11 -0.91 -3.16 -12.51
CA GLN A 11 -1.71 -2.06 -12.03
C GLN A 11 -3.22 -2.24 -12.26
N ASP A 12 -3.67 -2.97 -13.29
CA ASP A 12 -5.11 -3.20 -13.52
C ASP A 12 -5.66 -4.44 -12.80
N VAL A 13 -4.86 -5.09 -11.96
CA VAL A 13 -5.30 -6.20 -11.11
C VAL A 13 -6.14 -5.67 -9.95
N MET A 14 -7.18 -6.43 -9.60
CA MET A 14 -8.04 -6.16 -8.46
C MET A 14 -7.34 -6.56 -7.16
N ARG A 15 -7.16 -5.61 -6.24
CA ARG A 15 -6.45 -5.82 -4.96
C ARG A 15 -7.18 -6.85 -4.09
N TRP A 16 -8.42 -6.53 -3.72
CA TRP A 16 -9.21 -7.33 -2.77
C TRP A 16 -9.80 -8.64 -3.31
N HIS A 17 -9.36 -9.16 -4.46
CA HIS A 17 -10.03 -10.24 -5.19
C HIS A 17 -10.18 -11.55 -4.38
N SER A 18 -9.31 -11.79 -3.40
CA SER A 18 -9.34 -12.96 -2.51
C SER A 18 -9.94 -12.68 -1.11
N ASN A 19 -10.32 -11.43 -0.83
CA ASN A 19 -10.85 -11.05 0.49
C ASN A 19 -12.20 -11.72 0.77
N ALA A 20 -12.45 -12.13 2.02
CA ALA A 20 -13.68 -12.80 2.41
C ALA A 20 -14.91 -11.89 2.32
N ASP A 21 -14.75 -10.61 2.67
CA ASP A 21 -15.84 -9.63 2.65
C ASP A 21 -16.19 -9.23 1.20
N PRO A 22 -17.42 -9.49 0.72
CA PRO A 22 -17.80 -9.16 -0.64
C PRO A 22 -17.76 -7.65 -0.92
N ARG A 23 -17.90 -6.79 0.10
CA ARG A 23 -17.81 -5.32 -0.06
C ARG A 23 -16.43 -4.89 -0.49
N LEU A 24 -15.39 -5.54 0.03
CA LEU A 24 -14.01 -5.32 -0.38
C LEU A 24 -13.72 -6.02 -1.71
N ARG A 25 -14.05 -7.31 -1.82
CA ARG A 25 -13.74 -8.13 -3.00
C ARG A 25 -14.35 -7.60 -4.30
N LEU A 26 -15.52 -6.97 -4.21
CA LEU A 26 -16.24 -6.41 -5.35
C LEU A 26 -16.17 -4.87 -5.40
N SER A 27 -15.28 -4.25 -4.62
CA SER A 27 -15.21 -2.78 -4.48
C SER A 27 -14.75 -2.03 -5.74
N GLY A 28 -14.11 -2.72 -6.68
CA GLY A 28 -13.51 -2.07 -7.85
C GLY A 28 -12.12 -1.49 -7.62
N ASP A 29 -11.52 -1.67 -6.43
CA ASP A 29 -10.15 -1.18 -6.17
C ASP A 29 -9.12 -1.96 -6.98
N THR A 30 -8.31 -1.22 -7.72
CA THR A 30 -7.19 -1.76 -8.49
C THR A 30 -5.87 -1.42 -7.82
N VAL A 31 -4.84 -2.22 -8.10
CA VAL A 31 -3.46 -1.94 -7.67
C VAL A 31 -3.03 -0.53 -8.10
N ARG A 32 -3.40 -0.09 -9.31
CA ARG A 32 -3.12 1.26 -9.83
C ARG A 32 -3.65 2.36 -8.92
N GLU A 33 -4.93 2.26 -8.58
CA GLU A 33 -5.59 3.31 -7.80
C GLU A 33 -5.11 3.30 -6.35
N HIS A 34 -4.83 2.10 -5.80
CA HIS A 34 -4.16 1.95 -4.53
C HIS A 34 -2.81 2.66 -4.51
N SER A 35 -1.89 2.31 -5.42
CA SER A 35 -0.54 2.89 -5.45
C SER A 35 -0.55 4.41 -5.60
N ARG A 36 -1.49 4.98 -6.35
CA ARG A 36 -1.67 6.44 -6.46
C ARG A 36 -2.03 7.10 -5.12
N ARG A 37 -2.90 6.48 -4.34
CA ARG A 37 -3.29 6.97 -3.01
C ARG A 37 -2.13 6.81 -2.01
N VAL A 38 -1.38 5.70 -2.09
CA VAL A 38 -0.14 5.50 -1.30
C VAL A 38 0.90 6.58 -1.60
N VAL A 39 1.17 6.88 -2.88
CA VAL A 39 2.07 7.97 -3.26
C VAL A 39 1.66 9.31 -2.64
N THR A 40 0.35 9.61 -2.66
CA THR A 40 -0.19 10.85 -2.07
C THR A 40 0.07 10.91 -0.56
N LEU A 41 -0.14 9.79 0.15
CA LEU A 41 0.14 9.69 1.59
C LEU A 41 1.63 9.80 1.90
N CYS A 42 2.50 9.12 1.13
CA CYS A 42 3.95 9.23 1.26
C CYS A 42 4.42 10.69 1.10
N GLN A 43 3.86 11.43 0.14
CA GLN A 43 4.16 12.86 -0.06
C GLN A 43 3.74 13.71 1.14
N ARG A 44 2.51 13.52 1.67
CA ARG A 44 2.03 14.25 2.86
C ARG A 44 2.94 14.01 4.06
N ILE A 45 3.28 12.75 4.34
CA ILE A 45 4.10 12.37 5.48
C ILE A 45 5.53 12.93 5.31
N ALA A 46 6.16 12.73 4.15
CA ALA A 46 7.50 13.24 3.89
C ALA A 46 7.59 14.77 4.02
N ALA A 47 6.59 15.49 3.50
CA ALA A 47 6.51 16.94 3.62
C ALA A 47 6.40 17.39 5.10
N ALA A 48 5.55 16.73 5.89
CA ALA A 48 5.33 17.08 7.30
C ALA A 48 6.59 16.88 8.15
N ILE A 49 7.38 15.83 7.89
CA ILE A 49 8.61 15.55 8.64
C ILE A 49 9.85 16.25 8.06
N GLY A 50 9.70 17.01 6.98
CA GLY A 50 10.81 17.69 6.30
C GLY A 50 11.78 16.74 5.59
N LEU A 51 11.33 15.54 5.18
CA LEU A 51 12.16 14.57 4.45
C LEU A 51 12.31 15.03 2.99
N PRO A 52 13.54 15.31 2.52
CA PRO A 52 13.75 15.69 1.13
C PRO A 52 13.52 14.50 0.19
N LEU A 53 12.66 14.68 -0.80
CA LEU A 53 12.39 13.66 -1.83
C LEU A 53 13.34 13.75 -3.03
N THR A 54 14.25 14.73 -3.04
CA THR A 54 15.28 14.85 -4.07
C THR A 54 16.25 13.68 -3.96
N HIS A 55 16.36 12.88 -5.03
CA HIS A 55 17.16 11.65 -5.07
C HIS A 55 16.65 10.50 -4.18
N SER A 56 15.41 10.59 -3.70
CA SER A 56 14.75 9.50 -2.98
C SER A 56 13.98 8.61 -3.94
N ASP A 57 14.06 7.29 -3.75
CA ASP A 57 13.24 6.33 -4.49
C ASP A 57 11.83 6.18 -3.89
N LEU A 58 11.52 6.84 -2.76
CA LEU A 58 10.28 6.68 -2.00
C LEU A 58 9.01 6.73 -2.87
N LEU A 59 8.89 7.72 -3.75
CA LEU A 59 7.68 7.88 -4.56
C LEU A 59 7.60 6.87 -5.71
N THR A 60 8.74 6.53 -6.30
CA THR A 60 8.82 5.50 -7.35
C THR A 60 8.49 4.14 -6.76
N ALA A 61 9.08 3.80 -5.62
CA ALA A 61 8.78 2.59 -4.87
C ALA A 61 7.29 2.54 -4.48
N ALA A 62 6.74 3.61 -3.90
CA ALA A 62 5.32 3.66 -3.54
C ALA A 62 4.38 3.44 -4.73
N LEU A 63 4.70 4.00 -5.91
CA LEU A 63 3.89 3.85 -7.11
C LEU A 63 3.89 2.41 -7.66
N HIS A 64 4.96 1.66 -7.42
CA HIS A 64 5.25 0.41 -8.08
C HIS A 64 5.39 -0.79 -7.13
N HIS A 65 5.24 -0.62 -5.82
CA HIS A 65 5.52 -1.67 -4.83
C HIS A 65 4.70 -2.96 -5.04
N ASP A 66 3.48 -2.84 -5.57
CA ASP A 66 2.60 -3.98 -5.87
C ASP A 66 2.64 -4.42 -7.34
N ASP A 67 3.49 -3.84 -8.20
CA ASP A 67 3.54 -4.21 -9.62
C ASP A 67 3.88 -5.70 -9.81
N ALA A 68 4.64 -6.31 -8.89
CA ALA A 68 4.98 -7.72 -8.91
C ALA A 68 3.75 -8.63 -8.72
N GLU A 69 2.71 -8.16 -8.05
CA GLU A 69 1.49 -8.92 -7.76
C GLU A 69 0.72 -9.31 -9.03
N ALA A 70 0.99 -8.63 -10.16
CA ALA A 70 0.55 -9.04 -11.50
C ALA A 70 0.88 -10.49 -11.83
N LEU A 71 2.05 -10.92 -11.36
CA LEU A 71 2.67 -12.18 -11.73
C LEU A 71 2.60 -13.18 -10.59
N VAL A 72 2.84 -12.73 -9.36
CA VAL A 72 2.88 -13.61 -8.17
C VAL A 72 1.51 -13.77 -7.50
N GLY A 73 0.58 -12.85 -7.75
CA GLY A 73 -0.71 -12.75 -7.09
C GLY A 73 -0.67 -12.07 -5.72
N ASP A 74 -1.70 -11.26 -5.42
CA ASP A 74 -1.90 -10.66 -4.09
C ASP A 74 -2.30 -11.74 -3.07
N THR A 75 -1.35 -12.05 -2.18
CA THR A 75 -1.56 -13.01 -1.09
C THR A 75 -1.95 -12.28 0.21
N PRO A 76 -3.10 -12.59 0.82
CA PRO A 76 -3.57 -11.91 2.02
C PRO A 76 -2.58 -11.95 3.18
N GLY A 77 -2.48 -10.82 3.90
CA GLY A 77 -1.63 -10.69 5.10
C GLY A 77 -1.78 -11.81 6.14
N PRO A 78 -2.99 -12.28 6.50
CA PRO A 78 -3.16 -13.40 7.43
C PRO A 78 -2.48 -14.70 6.98
N ALA A 79 -2.42 -14.97 5.68
CA ALA A 79 -1.72 -16.14 5.15
C ALA A 79 -0.20 -15.97 5.28
N LYS A 80 0.33 -14.80 4.94
CA LYS A 80 1.76 -14.45 5.12
C LYS A 80 2.18 -14.59 6.60
N ALA A 81 1.33 -14.16 7.54
CA ALA A 81 1.57 -14.27 8.98
C ALA A 81 1.51 -15.70 9.53
N MET A 82 0.61 -16.54 9.01
CA MET A 82 0.46 -17.93 9.45
C MET A 82 1.62 -18.83 8.98
N TRP A 83 2.21 -18.52 7.83
CA TRP A 83 3.28 -19.31 7.21
C TRP A 83 4.50 -18.43 6.85
N PRO A 84 5.43 -18.20 7.78
CA PRO A 84 6.59 -17.33 7.53
C PRO A 84 7.44 -17.74 6.33
N PHE A 85 7.59 -19.04 6.07
CA PHE A 85 8.31 -19.53 4.88
C PHE A 85 7.64 -19.11 3.56
N LEU A 86 6.31 -18.95 3.55
CA LEU A 86 5.56 -18.46 2.39
C LEU A 86 5.84 -16.98 2.19
N ALA A 87 5.88 -16.18 3.25
CA ALA A 87 6.22 -14.77 3.18
C ALA A 87 7.64 -14.56 2.60
N GLU A 88 8.63 -15.34 3.05
CA GLU A 88 9.98 -15.30 2.50
C GLU A 88 10.05 -15.73 1.03
N ALA A 89 9.30 -16.78 0.66
CA ALA A 89 9.23 -17.25 -0.72
C ALA A 89 8.58 -16.21 -1.64
N LEU A 90 7.48 -15.59 -1.19
CA LEU A 90 6.80 -14.51 -1.91
C LEU A 90 7.70 -13.30 -2.08
N GLN A 91 8.40 -12.86 -1.03
CA GLN A 91 9.33 -11.73 -1.13
C GLN A 91 10.41 -11.96 -2.20
N ARG A 92 10.95 -13.19 -2.30
CA ARG A 92 11.92 -13.55 -3.34
C ARG A 92 11.27 -13.59 -4.72
N ALA A 93 10.07 -14.13 -4.83
CA ALA A 93 9.33 -14.19 -6.08
C ALA A 93 8.96 -12.78 -6.59
N GLU A 94 8.53 -11.89 -5.70
CA GLU A 94 8.21 -10.49 -5.99
C GLU A 94 9.44 -9.73 -6.49
N ALA A 95 10.60 -9.92 -5.82
CA ALA A 95 11.86 -9.32 -6.28
C ALA A 95 12.25 -9.78 -7.70
N SER A 96 12.14 -11.09 -7.99
CA SER A 96 12.38 -11.60 -9.34
C SER A 96 11.33 -11.12 -10.35
N ALA A 97 10.07 -10.98 -9.94
CA ALA A 97 9.00 -10.46 -10.78
C ALA A 97 9.26 -8.99 -11.15
N HIS A 98 9.70 -8.16 -10.21
CA HIS A 98 10.06 -6.77 -10.50
C HIS A 98 11.18 -6.64 -11.52
N GLU A 99 12.22 -7.48 -11.40
CA GLU A 99 13.32 -7.57 -12.35
C GLU A 99 12.82 -8.01 -13.74
N MET A 100 12.00 -9.06 -13.80
CA MET A 100 11.42 -9.56 -15.06
C MET A 100 10.51 -8.54 -15.75
N LEU A 101 9.72 -7.79 -14.98
CA LEU A 101 8.82 -6.77 -15.51
C LEU A 101 9.57 -5.52 -15.97
N GLY A 102 10.82 -5.32 -15.52
CA GLY A 102 11.56 -4.09 -15.72
C GLY A 102 10.90 -2.93 -14.98
N THR A 103 10.48 -3.17 -13.73
CA THR A 103 9.74 -2.20 -12.92
C THR A 103 10.54 -0.91 -12.79
N PRO A 104 9.93 0.27 -13.02
CA PRO A 104 10.65 1.54 -12.98
C PRO A 104 11.41 1.75 -11.67
N GLY A 105 12.71 2.06 -11.78
CA GLY A 105 13.59 2.34 -10.64
C GLY A 105 14.01 1.13 -9.81
N TRP A 106 13.62 -0.10 -10.18
CA TRP A 106 14.02 -1.29 -9.44
C TRP A 106 15.51 -1.66 -9.67
N PRO A 107 16.27 -2.05 -8.62
CA PRO A 107 15.88 -2.10 -7.21
C PRO A 107 15.88 -0.70 -6.58
N TRP A 108 14.86 -0.41 -5.77
CA TRP A 108 14.77 0.85 -5.03
C TRP A 108 15.67 0.82 -3.79
N GLU A 109 16.35 1.92 -3.52
CA GLU A 109 17.16 2.11 -2.33
C GLU A 109 16.43 2.99 -1.32
N LEU A 110 15.73 2.35 -0.37
CA LEU A 110 15.01 3.04 0.69
C LEU A 110 15.79 2.99 2.01
N ASN A 111 15.91 4.14 2.67
CA ASN A 111 16.37 4.18 4.05
C ASN A 111 15.26 3.71 5.01
N ALA A 112 15.59 3.49 6.28
CA ALA A 112 14.66 2.96 7.28
C ALA A 112 13.41 3.85 7.47
N THR A 113 13.54 5.17 7.34
CA THR A 113 12.41 6.11 7.44
C THR A 113 11.51 6.01 6.22
N GLU A 114 12.08 5.97 5.01
CA GLU A 114 11.33 5.85 3.76
C GLU A 114 10.56 4.52 3.69
N ALA A 115 11.21 3.41 4.06
CA ALA A 115 10.55 2.12 4.15
C ALA A 115 9.38 2.12 5.14
N ALA A 116 9.55 2.78 6.30
CA ALA A 116 8.48 2.93 7.28
C ALA A 116 7.32 3.81 6.77
N ILE A 117 7.61 4.84 5.97
CA ILE A 117 6.58 5.70 5.36
C ILE A 117 5.73 4.90 4.37
N ILE A 118 6.33 4.09 3.49
CA ILE A 118 5.58 3.26 2.54
C ILE A 118 4.69 2.25 3.30
N ASP A 119 5.25 1.53 4.27
CA ASP A 119 4.50 0.55 5.07
C ASP A 119 3.32 1.19 5.82
N LEU A 120 3.50 2.41 6.33
CA LEU A 120 2.43 3.17 6.96
C LEU A 120 1.37 3.64 5.95
N ALA A 121 1.79 4.18 4.81
CA ALA A 121 0.91 4.70 3.76
C ALA A 121 0.06 3.58 3.12
N ASP A 122 0.66 2.42 2.85
CA ASP A 122 -0.05 1.24 2.34
C ASP A 122 -1.18 0.81 3.29
N ARG A 123 -0.86 0.66 4.58
CA ARG A 123 -1.84 0.29 5.62
C ARG A 123 -2.92 1.34 5.82
N ALA A 124 -2.56 2.62 5.76
CA ALA A 124 -3.47 3.75 5.85
C ALA A 124 -4.47 3.75 4.70
N ASP A 125 -4.00 3.52 3.48
CA ASP A 125 -4.89 3.38 2.33
C ASP A 125 -5.82 2.17 2.46
N ALA A 126 -5.28 1.00 2.81
CA ALA A 126 -6.07 -0.22 3.03
C ALA A 126 -7.19 -0.02 4.05
N TRP A 127 -6.88 0.62 5.19
CA TRP A 127 -7.87 0.93 6.23
C TRP A 127 -8.93 1.92 5.71
N ALA A 128 -8.52 3.00 5.05
CA ALA A 128 -9.45 4.00 4.55
C ALA A 128 -10.39 3.42 3.48
N TRP A 129 -9.86 2.54 2.61
CA TRP A 129 -10.67 1.83 1.64
C TRP A 129 -11.69 0.90 2.29
N ALA A 130 -11.29 0.19 3.35
CA ALA A 130 -12.21 -0.63 4.12
C ALA A 130 -13.33 0.19 4.79
N VAL A 131 -13.01 1.34 5.37
CA VAL A 131 -14.02 2.28 5.91
C VAL A 131 -14.98 2.72 4.80
N ARG A 132 -14.45 3.18 3.67
CA ARG A 132 -15.26 3.61 2.51
C ARG A 132 -16.20 2.52 2.00
N CYS A 133 -15.78 1.26 2.01
CA CYS A 133 -16.61 0.13 1.59
C CYS A 133 -17.62 -0.32 2.68
N GLY A 134 -17.68 0.37 3.82
CA GLY A 134 -18.48 -0.04 4.98
C GLY A 134 -17.94 -1.29 5.70
N ALA A 135 -16.73 -1.74 5.36
CA ALA A 135 -16.08 -2.91 5.95
C ALA A 135 -15.25 -2.59 7.19
N GLY A 136 -15.10 -1.30 7.55
CA GLY A 136 -14.21 -0.82 8.61
C GLY A 136 -14.63 -1.14 10.06
N GLU A 137 -15.83 -1.67 10.30
CA GLU A 137 -16.36 -1.91 11.66
C GLU A 137 -15.82 -3.18 12.34
N THR A 138 -14.96 -3.95 11.66
CA THR A 138 -14.41 -5.19 12.25
C THR A 138 -13.32 -4.89 13.28
N ALA A 139 -13.13 -5.84 14.21
CA ALA A 139 -12.04 -5.76 15.19
C ALA A 139 -10.64 -5.67 14.53
N GLU A 140 -10.50 -6.26 13.34
CA GLU A 140 -9.28 -6.19 12.54
C GLU A 140 -8.94 -4.75 12.13
N TRP A 141 -9.92 -4.01 11.61
CA TRP A 141 -9.72 -2.63 11.15
C TRP A 141 -9.57 -1.65 12.31
N ALA A 142 -10.28 -1.87 13.43
CA ALA A 142 -10.05 -1.11 14.66
C ALA A 142 -8.62 -1.32 15.20
N ALA A 143 -8.11 -2.55 15.16
CA ALA A 143 -6.72 -2.85 15.51
C ALA A 143 -5.74 -2.22 14.51
N SER A 144 -6.09 -2.19 13.21
CA SER A 144 -5.29 -1.54 12.17
C SER A 144 -5.13 -0.05 12.45
N ARG A 145 -6.22 0.68 12.74
CA ARG A 145 -6.20 2.10 13.16
C ARG A 145 -5.18 2.35 14.29
N THR A 146 -5.22 1.51 15.32
CA THR A 146 -4.28 1.62 16.45
C THR A 146 -2.83 1.36 16.03
N ARG A 147 -2.57 0.39 15.15
CA ARG A 147 -1.22 0.10 14.64
C ARG A 147 -0.67 1.24 13.78
N MET A 148 -1.51 1.85 12.94
CA MET A 148 -1.10 2.97 12.08
C MET A 148 -0.66 4.17 12.91
N LEU A 149 -1.45 4.57 13.92
CA LEU A 149 -1.07 5.67 14.82
C LEU A 149 0.24 5.38 15.57
N LYS A 150 0.45 4.15 16.04
CA LYS A 150 1.72 3.76 16.67
C LYS A 150 2.90 3.82 15.70
N ALA A 151 2.72 3.33 14.47
CA ALA A 151 3.76 3.37 13.45
C ALA A 151 4.10 4.81 13.03
N ALA A 152 3.09 5.67 12.90
CA ALA A 152 3.27 7.08 12.61
C ALA A 152 4.06 7.79 13.72
N LEU A 153 3.71 7.55 14.99
CA LEU A 153 4.45 8.11 16.12
C LEU A 153 5.90 7.62 16.19
N ALA A 154 6.17 6.38 15.76
CA ALA A 154 7.52 5.84 15.69
C ALA A 154 8.37 6.49 14.59
N ILE A 155 7.75 7.06 13.54
CA ILE A 155 8.42 7.88 12.53
C ILE A 155 8.69 9.27 13.12
N SER A 156 7.63 9.99 13.50
CA SER A 156 7.74 11.29 14.18
C SER A 156 6.37 11.78 14.72
N PRO A 157 6.35 12.77 15.62
CA PRO A 157 5.11 13.46 16.01
C PRO A 157 4.37 14.12 14.83
N ASP A 158 5.09 14.63 13.84
CA ASP A 158 4.48 15.27 12.67
C ASP A 158 3.84 14.24 11.73
N ALA A 159 4.46 13.06 11.57
CA ALA A 159 3.86 11.95 10.85
C ALA A 159 2.59 11.44 11.57
N PHE A 160 2.60 11.41 12.91
CA PHE A 160 1.40 11.10 13.69
C PHE A 160 0.26 12.08 13.40
N ALA A 161 0.54 13.40 13.41
CA ALA A 161 -0.47 14.42 13.12
C ALA A 161 -1.09 14.26 11.73
N VAL A 162 -0.27 13.94 10.71
CA VAL A 162 -0.77 13.67 9.35
C VAL A 162 -1.72 12.47 9.31
N ILE A 163 -1.38 11.38 10.02
CA ILE A 163 -2.23 10.18 10.05
C ILE A 163 -3.49 10.40 10.87
N GLU A 164 -3.42 11.17 11.96
CA GLU A 164 -4.58 11.54 12.75
C GLU A 164 -5.57 12.36 11.93
N GLU A 165 -5.09 13.41 11.24
CA GLU A 165 -5.89 14.21 10.31
C GLU A 165 -6.50 13.35 9.20
N PHE A 166 -5.71 12.47 8.57
CA PHE A 166 -6.20 11.57 7.52
C PHE A 166 -7.32 10.64 8.01
N ILE A 167 -7.21 10.13 9.23
CA ILE A 167 -8.25 9.29 9.85
C ILE A 167 -9.53 10.12 10.06
N GLU A 168 -9.42 11.33 10.59
CA GLU A 168 -10.57 12.23 10.80
C GLU A 168 -11.26 12.61 9.49
N GLU A 169 -10.48 12.94 8.45
CA GLU A 169 -10.96 13.21 7.09
C GLU A 169 -11.77 12.01 6.56
N THR A 170 -11.21 10.81 6.71
CA THR A 170 -11.83 9.57 6.24
C THR A 170 -13.13 9.27 7.00
N GLU A 171 -13.12 9.36 8.33
CA GLU A 171 -14.32 9.10 9.14
C GLU A 171 -15.43 10.12 8.86
N THR A 172 -15.09 11.38 8.57
CA THR A 172 -16.07 12.44 8.28
C THR A 172 -16.69 12.33 6.90
N GLN A 173 -15.90 12.01 5.87
CA GLN A 173 -16.38 11.97 4.47
C GLN A 173 -17.40 10.85 4.20
N TRP A 174 -17.44 9.81 5.04
CA TRP A 174 -18.25 8.62 4.79
C TRP A 174 -19.34 8.36 5.86
N GLN A 175 -19.61 9.33 6.74
CA GLN A 175 -20.82 9.37 7.57
C GLN A 175 -22.00 9.99 6.81
N VAL A 176 -22.59 9.24 5.86
CA VAL A 176 -23.86 9.59 5.18
C VAL A 176 -24.88 8.48 5.34
#